data_AF-A0A3D0UWW7-F1
#
_entry.id   AF-A0A3D0UWW7-F1
#
_cell.length_a   1.000
_cell.length_b   1.000
_cell.length_c   1.000
_cell.angle_alpha   90.00
_cell.angle_beta   90.00
_cell.angle_gamma   90.00
#
_symmetry.space_group_name_H-M   'P 1'
#
loop_
_entity.id
_entity.type
_entity.pdbx_description
1 polymer ?
#
loop_
_entity_poly.entity_id
_entity_poly.type
_entity_poly.pdbx_seq_one_letter_code
_entity_poly.pdbx_strand_id
1 'polypeptide(L)'
;MISIVNENGFIIENKLIFGAQEANSNFINLAISLGEDMRYQKLDYTLVDYPGEYDIKGCMIQCFLGNGDKLSYLINLDGQRIALLQTPDVLESSTELSSAQTFLYTDDVVANKMEQLELDGEKIKLG
;
A
#
# COMPACT_ATOMS: atom_id res chain seq x y z
N MET A 1 -13.72 7.96 7.29
CA MET A 1 -12.47 8.47 7.87
C MET A 1 -11.65 7.26 8.23
N ILE A 2 -10.47 7.12 7.63
CA ILE A 2 -9.58 5.98 7.88
C ILE A 2 -8.78 6.21 9.16
N SER A 3 -8.55 5.14 9.91
CA SER A 3 -7.74 5.13 11.13
C SER A 3 -6.30 4.78 10.79
N ILE A 4 -5.38 5.69 11.11
CA ILE A 4 -3.94 5.51 10.87
C ILE A 4 -3.18 5.81 12.17
N VAL A 5 -2.32 4.89 12.58
CA VAL A 5 -1.44 5.06 13.75
C VAL A 5 0.00 4.83 13.32
N ASN A 6 0.90 5.74 13.69
CA ASN A 6 2.33 5.58 13.44
C ASN A 6 3.00 4.95 14.66
N GLU A 7 3.22 3.64 14.60
CA GLU A 7 3.86 2.86 15.66
C GLU A 7 4.72 1.76 15.02
N ASN A 8 6.03 2.01 14.90
CA ASN A 8 6.97 1.15 14.17
C ASN A 8 6.56 0.86 12.72
N GLY A 9 5.85 1.78 12.08
CA GLY A 9 5.19 1.63 10.78
C GLY A 9 3.82 2.32 10.79
N PHE A 10 3.17 2.38 9.64
CA PHE A 10 1.81 2.94 9.51
C PHE A 10 0.78 1.83 9.61
N ILE A 11 0.13 1.73 10.76
CA ILE A 11 -0.99 0.80 10.98
C ILE A 11 -2.24 1.41 10.36
N ILE A 12 -2.89 0.65 9.47
CA ILE A 12 -4.07 1.08 8.71
C ILE A 12 -5.25 0.19 9.10
N GLU A 13 -6.33 0.81 9.55
CA GLU A 13 -7.59 0.14 9.94
C GLU A 13 -7.40 -1.02 10.94
N ASN A 14 -6.32 -0.97 11.75
CA ASN A 14 -5.93 -2.02 12.69
C ASN A 14 -5.83 -3.43 12.05
N LYS A 15 -5.55 -3.50 10.74
CA LYS A 15 -5.46 -4.76 9.98
C LYS A 15 -4.19 -4.86 9.15
N LEU A 16 -3.71 -3.75 8.62
CA LEU A 16 -2.49 -3.69 7.81
C LEU A 16 -1.42 -2.85 8.51
N ILE A 17 -0.16 -3.14 8.22
CA ILE A 17 0.97 -2.30 8.63
C ILE A 17 1.87 -2.06 7.43
N PHE A 18 2.13 -0.80 7.12
CA PHE A 18 2.98 -0.40 6.01
C PHE A 18 4.30 0.19 6.52
N GLY A 19 5.42 -0.24 5.93
CA GLY A 19 6.73 0.33 6.23
C GLY A 19 7.26 0.05 7.62
N ALA A 20 6.87 -1.10 8.19
CA ALA A 20 7.41 -1.53 9.46
C ALA A 20 8.88 -1.97 9.34
N GLN A 21 9.71 -1.60 10.33
CA GLN A 21 11.11 -2.05 10.38
C GLN A 21 11.21 -3.54 10.71
N GLU A 22 10.28 -4.03 11.52
CA GLU A 22 10.16 -5.43 11.90
C GLU A 22 8.76 -5.94 11.58
N ALA A 23 8.67 -7.18 11.11
CA ALA A 23 7.39 -7.78 10.77
C ALA A 23 6.54 -8.02 12.03
N ASN A 24 5.24 -7.79 11.92
CA ASN A 24 4.28 -7.97 13.00
C ASN A 24 3.24 -9.03 12.62
N SER A 25 3.10 -10.09 13.42
CA SER A 25 2.19 -11.21 13.14
C SER A 25 0.70 -10.87 13.35
N ASN A 26 0.39 -9.77 14.02
CA ASN A 26 -0.99 -9.31 14.22
C ASN A 26 -1.58 -8.64 12.96
N PHE A 27 -0.73 -8.17 12.04
CA PHE A 27 -1.13 -7.39 10.87
C PHE A 27 -0.70 -8.05 9.56
N ILE A 28 -1.29 -7.61 8.46
CA ILE A 28 -0.78 -7.86 7.12
C ILE A 28 0.35 -6.86 6.87
N ASN A 29 1.58 -7.35 6.71
CA ASN A 29 2.74 -6.52 6.49
C ASN A 29 2.82 -6.15 5.01
N LEU A 30 2.85 -4.85 4.72
CA LEU A 30 3.04 -4.29 3.39
C LEU A 30 4.46 -3.74 3.31
N ALA A 31 5.29 -4.35 2.46
CA ALA A 31 6.67 -3.94 2.31
C ALA A 31 6.81 -2.61 1.56
N ILE A 32 7.89 -1.88 1.85
CA ILE A 32 8.23 -0.65 1.12
C ILE A 32 8.84 -0.99 -0.25
N SER A 33 9.61 -2.06 -0.33
CA SER A 33 10.37 -2.44 -1.51
C SER A 33 10.14 -3.90 -1.88
N LEU A 34 10.43 -4.22 -3.14
CA LEU A 34 10.41 -5.57 -3.68
C LEU A 34 11.25 -6.51 -2.79
N GLY A 35 10.65 -7.62 -2.42
CA GLY A 35 11.31 -8.71 -1.71
C GLY A 35 12.09 -9.63 -2.66
N GLU A 36 12.69 -10.67 -2.08
CA GLU A 36 13.41 -11.68 -2.86
C GLU A 36 12.41 -12.56 -3.65
N ASP A 37 12.76 -12.90 -4.90
CA ASP A 37 11.95 -13.75 -5.79
C ASP A 37 11.57 -15.11 -5.17
N MET A 38 12.38 -15.63 -4.26
CA MET A 38 12.13 -16.91 -3.58
C MET A 38 12.44 -16.83 -2.08
N ARG A 39 11.38 -16.88 -1.26
CA ARG A 39 11.50 -17.13 0.18
C ARG A 39 11.40 -18.62 0.45
N TYR A 40 12.53 -19.23 0.79
CA TYR A 40 12.59 -20.65 1.18
C TYR A 40 12.05 -20.93 2.60
N GLN A 41 11.80 -19.88 3.38
CA GLN A 41 11.35 -19.98 4.77
C GLN A 41 9.86 -19.69 4.88
N LYS A 42 9.16 -20.54 5.65
CA LYS A 42 7.79 -20.26 6.06
C LYS A 42 7.81 -19.13 7.08
N LEU A 43 7.10 -18.04 6.77
CA LEU A 43 7.00 -16.89 7.67
C LEU A 43 5.91 -17.15 8.73
N ASP A 44 6.16 -16.72 9.96
CA ASP A 44 5.17 -16.73 11.06
C ASP A 44 4.19 -15.53 10.98
N TYR A 45 4.31 -14.72 9.93
CA TYR A 45 3.52 -13.52 9.69
C TYR A 45 3.07 -13.45 8.23
N THR A 46 2.05 -12.63 7.98
CA THR A 46 1.57 -12.35 6.62
C THR A 46 2.34 -11.18 6.02
N LEU A 47 2.89 -11.36 4.84
CA LEU A 47 3.68 -10.36 4.12
C LEU A 47 3.24 -10.26 2.66
N VAL A 48 3.17 -9.03 2.17
CA VAL A 48 3.08 -8.70 0.75
C VAL A 48 4.31 -7.87 0.39
N ASP A 49 5.20 -8.47 -0.38
CA ASP A 49 6.47 -7.87 -0.82
C ASP A 49 6.77 -8.14 -2.29
N TYR A 50 5.79 -8.63 -3.06
CA TYR A 50 5.92 -8.89 -4.48
C TYR A 50 4.68 -8.39 -5.24
N PRO A 51 4.83 -7.92 -6.50
CA PRO A 51 3.70 -7.52 -7.32
C PRO A 51 2.73 -8.67 -7.59
N GLY A 52 1.45 -8.37 -7.58
CA GLY A 52 0.41 -9.38 -7.79
C GLY A 52 -0.86 -9.07 -7.02
N GLU A 53 -1.79 -10.02 -7.04
CA GLU A 53 -3.08 -9.91 -6.38
C GLU A 53 -3.18 -10.93 -5.26
N TYR A 54 -3.63 -10.46 -4.09
CA TYR A 54 -3.66 -11.24 -2.86
C TYR A 54 -5.05 -11.13 -2.23
N ASP A 55 -5.66 -12.27 -1.89
CA ASP A 55 -6.81 -12.32 -1.00
C ASP A 55 -6.33 -12.86 0.35
N ILE A 56 -6.30 -11.98 1.35
CA ILE A 56 -5.81 -12.34 2.68
C ILE A 56 -6.84 -11.90 3.72
N LYS A 57 -7.48 -12.90 4.36
CA LYS A 57 -8.48 -12.70 5.42
C LYS A 57 -9.65 -11.78 4.98
N GLY A 58 -10.07 -11.86 3.71
CA GLY A 58 -11.13 -11.01 3.16
C GLY A 58 -10.69 -9.59 2.84
N CYS A 59 -9.38 -9.32 2.88
CA CYS A 59 -8.78 -8.10 2.36
C CYS A 59 -8.16 -8.42 1.00
N MET A 60 -8.67 -7.78 -0.05
CA MET A 60 -8.09 -7.89 -1.38
C MET A 60 -7.03 -6.81 -1.54
N ILE A 61 -5.81 -7.22 -1.85
CA ILE A 61 -4.64 -6.35 -1.97
C ILE A 61 -4.03 -6.59 -3.35
N GLN A 62 -3.99 -5.55 -4.17
CA GLN A 62 -3.24 -5.53 -5.41
C GLN A 62 -1.93 -4.78 -5.17
N CYS A 63 -0.80 -5.39 -5.48
CA CYS A 63 0.53 -4.84 -5.31
C CYS A 63 1.15 -4.50 -6.66
N PHE A 64 1.69 -3.28 -6.77
CA PHE A 64 2.25 -2.70 -7.98
C PHE A 64 3.72 -2.36 -7.74
N LEU A 65 4.56 -2.70 -8.71
CA LEU A 65 5.96 -2.27 -8.73
C LEU A 65 6.07 -0.89 -9.35
N GLY A 66 6.59 0.06 -8.59
CA GLY A 66 6.96 1.39 -9.07
C GLY A 66 8.46 1.54 -9.22
N ASN A 67 8.89 2.74 -9.63
CA ASN A 67 10.30 3.05 -9.81
C ASN A 67 11.14 2.85 -8.54
N GLY A 68 12.38 2.35 -8.72
CA GLY A 68 13.31 2.11 -7.62
C GLY A 68 12.89 0.95 -6.71
N ASP A 69 12.23 -0.06 -7.28
CA ASP A 69 11.72 -1.24 -6.62
C ASP A 69 10.75 -0.95 -5.47
N LYS A 70 10.07 0.21 -5.50
CA LYS A 70 9.10 0.61 -4.47
C LYS A 70 7.74 0.00 -4.76
N LEU A 71 7.10 -0.53 -3.72
CA LEU A 71 5.79 -1.18 -3.84
C LEU A 71 4.65 -0.23 -3.51
N SER A 72 3.67 -0.15 -4.38
CA SER A 72 2.41 0.56 -4.12
C SER A 72 1.25 -0.44 -4.06
N TYR A 73 0.16 -0.06 -3.42
CA TYR A 73 -0.94 -0.98 -3.12
C TYR A 73 -2.29 -0.37 -3.45
N LEU A 74 -3.21 -1.20 -3.95
CA LEU A 74 -4.64 -0.94 -3.92
C LEU A 74 -5.29 -1.96 -2.99
N ILE A 75 -5.91 -1.47 -1.92
CA ILE A 75 -6.46 -2.28 -0.85
C ILE A 75 -7.98 -2.10 -0.88
N ASN A 76 -8.70 -3.21 -1.00
CA ASN A 76 -10.14 -3.24 -0.78
C ASN A 76 -10.41 -3.90 0.57
N LEU A 77 -10.90 -3.10 1.51
CA LEU A 77 -11.15 -3.51 2.87
C LEU A 77 -12.54 -3.03 3.29
N ASP A 78 -13.41 -3.98 3.64
CA ASP A 78 -14.78 -3.70 4.11
C ASP A 78 -15.57 -2.76 3.17
N GLY A 79 -15.30 -2.83 1.86
CA GLY A 79 -15.94 -1.99 0.83
C GLY A 79 -15.27 -0.62 0.61
N GLN A 80 -14.24 -0.29 1.38
CA GLN A 80 -13.41 0.91 1.18
C GLN A 80 -12.21 0.58 0.30
N ARG A 81 -12.00 1.39 -0.76
CA ARG A 81 -10.80 1.32 -1.61
C ARG A 81 -9.77 2.33 -1.16
N ILE A 82 -8.61 1.84 -0.76
CA ILE A 82 -7.49 2.63 -0.24
C ILE A 82 -6.28 2.38 -1.14
N ALA A 83 -5.79 3.43 -1.80
CA ALA A 83 -4.52 3.39 -2.52
C ALA A 83 -3.40 3.81 -1.57
N LEU A 84 -2.29 3.06 -1.55
CA LEU A 84 -1.06 3.42 -0.87
C LEU A 84 0.04 3.57 -1.91
N LEU A 85 0.52 4.80 -2.08
CA LEU A 85 1.36 5.19 -3.21
C LEU A 85 2.72 5.68 -2.75
N GLN A 86 3.77 5.08 -3.29
CA GLN A 86 5.15 5.48 -3.01
C GLN A 86 5.83 6.21 -4.16
N THR A 87 5.37 5.99 -5.39
CA THR A 87 5.91 6.63 -6.58
C THR A 87 4.77 7.08 -7.50
N PRO A 88 4.97 8.15 -8.29
CA PRO A 88 3.91 8.65 -9.17
C PRO A 88 3.67 7.76 -10.41
N ASP A 89 4.66 6.96 -10.84
CA ASP A 89 4.60 6.21 -12.10
C ASP A 89 3.56 5.06 -12.09
N VAL A 90 3.24 4.53 -10.92
CA VAL A 90 2.21 3.48 -10.79
C VAL A 90 0.81 4.00 -11.14
N LEU A 91 0.55 5.30 -10.94
CA LEU A 91 -0.73 5.94 -11.30
C LEU A 91 -0.95 6.00 -12.81
N GLU A 92 0.13 6.04 -13.59
CA GLU A 92 0.06 6.04 -15.06
C GLU A 92 -0.05 4.61 -15.59
N SER A 93 0.59 3.67 -14.89
CA SER A 93 0.62 2.27 -15.26
C SER A 93 -0.67 1.51 -14.91
N SER A 94 -1.46 2.02 -13.95
CA SER A 94 -2.62 1.29 -13.40
C SER A 94 -3.83 2.19 -13.22
N THR A 95 -4.82 2.04 -14.10
CA THR A 95 -6.09 2.79 -14.05
C THR A 95 -6.96 2.46 -12.84
N GLU A 96 -6.74 1.29 -12.22
CA GLU A 96 -7.49 0.86 -11.04
C GLU A 96 -7.22 1.74 -9.82
N LEU A 97 -6.00 2.27 -9.69
CA LEU A 97 -5.61 3.14 -8.57
C LEU A 97 -6.43 4.44 -8.54
N SER A 98 -6.85 4.94 -9.70
CA SER A 98 -7.70 6.13 -9.81
C SER A 98 -9.10 5.94 -9.20
N SER A 99 -9.51 4.71 -8.92
CA SER A 99 -10.82 4.41 -8.30
C SER A 99 -10.78 4.37 -6.76
N ALA A 100 -9.64 4.67 -6.15
CA ALA A 100 -9.51 4.70 -4.70
C ALA A 100 -10.31 5.87 -4.10
N GLN A 101 -10.91 5.62 -2.94
CA GLN A 101 -11.63 6.64 -2.17
C GLN A 101 -10.67 7.42 -1.26
N THR A 102 -9.62 6.75 -0.81
CA THR A 102 -8.56 7.30 0.03
C THR A 102 -7.21 7.02 -0.61
N PHE A 103 -6.37 8.04 -0.69
CA PHE A 103 -5.00 7.98 -1.19
C PHE A 103 -4.03 8.28 -0.06
N LEU A 104 -3.30 7.26 0.38
CA LEU A 104 -2.18 7.37 1.29
C LEU A 104 -0.91 7.52 0.47
N TYR A 105 -0.06 8.50 0.78
CA TYR A 105 1.15 8.73 0.01
C TYR A 105 2.33 9.17 0.88
N THR A 106 3.55 8.84 0.47
CA THR A 106 4.76 9.13 1.25
C THR A 106 5.53 10.36 0.76
N ASP A 107 5.29 10.84 -0.46
CA ASP A 107 6.10 11.90 -1.09
C ASP A 107 5.22 12.93 -1.82
N ASP A 108 5.61 14.21 -1.76
CA ASP A 108 4.87 15.31 -2.41
C ASP A 108 4.86 15.19 -3.94
N VAL A 109 5.83 14.51 -4.54
CA VAL A 109 5.82 14.21 -5.98
C VAL A 109 4.59 13.36 -6.35
N VAL A 110 4.17 12.45 -5.47
CA VAL A 110 2.95 11.66 -5.66
C VAL A 110 1.71 12.56 -5.55
N ALA A 111 1.67 13.45 -4.55
CA ALA A 111 0.58 14.42 -4.40
C ALA A 111 0.40 15.27 -5.66
N ASN A 112 1.49 15.86 -6.15
CA ASN A 112 1.50 16.66 -7.37
C ASN A 112 0.98 15.87 -8.58
N LYS A 113 1.35 14.58 -8.71
CA LYS A 113 0.86 13.73 -9.79
C LYS A 113 -0.65 13.45 -9.66
N MET A 114 -1.13 13.18 -8.45
CA MET A 114 -2.58 12.99 -8.22
C MET A 114 -3.39 14.25 -8.53
N GLU A 115 -2.83 15.44 -8.28
CA GLU A 115 -3.46 16.72 -8.65
C GLU A 115 -3.47 16.93 -10.17
N GLN A 116 -2.37 16.62 -10.87
CA GLN A 116 -2.30 16.69 -12.34
C GLN A 116 -3.29 15.74 -13.03
N LEU A 117 -3.54 14.59 -12.42
CA LEU A 117 -4.49 13.59 -12.90
C LEU A 117 -5.93 13.87 -12.43
N GLU A 118 -6.14 14.97 -11.68
CA GLU A 118 -7.45 15.37 -11.16
C GLU A 118 -8.15 14.27 -10.36
N LEU A 119 -7.39 13.48 -9.58
CA LEU A 119 -7.97 12.37 -8.83
C LEU A 119 -8.85 12.86 -7.67
N ASP A 120 -10.10 12.41 -7.68
CA ASP A 120 -11.07 12.61 -6.60
C ASP A 120 -10.81 11.62 -5.45
N GLY A 121 -10.78 12.11 -4.21
CA GLY A 121 -10.61 11.28 -3.02
C GLY A 121 -9.93 11.99 -1.86
N GLU A 122 -9.98 11.36 -0.68
CA GLU A 122 -9.29 11.84 0.52
C GLU A 122 -7.79 11.56 0.39
N LYS A 123 -6.95 12.60 0.38
CA LYS A 123 -5.49 12.48 0.24
C LYS A 123 -4.82 12.68 1.59
N ILE A 124 -4.05 11.70 2.04
CA ILE A 124 -3.39 11.70 3.36
C ILE A 124 -1.90 11.41 3.19
N LYS A 125 -1.05 12.34 3.63
CA LYS A 125 0.39 12.14 3.67
C LYS A 125 0.79 11.27 4.86
N LEU A 126 1.56 10.22 4.59
CA LEU A 126 2.17 9.33 5.58
C LEU A 126 3.59 9.80 5.89
N GLY A 127 3.73 10.79 6.78
CA GLY A 127 5.03 11.27 7.29
C GLY A 127 5.81 12.14 6.33
#